data_AF-A0A9W5TBV5-F1
#
_entry.id   AF-A0A9W5TBV5-F1
#
_cell.length_a   1.000
_cell.length_b   1.000
_cell.length_c   1.000
_cell.angle_alpha   90.00
_cell.angle_beta   90.00
_cell.angle_gamma   90.00
#
_symmetry.space_group_name_H-M   'P 1'
#
loop_
_entity.id
_entity.type
_entity.pdbx_description
1 polymer ?
#
loop_
_entity_poly.entity_id
_entity_poly.type
_entity_poly.pdbx_seq_one_letter_code
_entity_poly.pdbx_strand_id
1 'polypeptide(L)'
;MFDYNVQSFMRLLRDGIFQDDDELRAVFTGFQRYLGHLQPVDIVDILELACNRDIRENDEGIDLVLLLLCEMNHRMLSKNSCMFSLQQTNRICRVLLKMKFNRSTSLIWDLDRSNIVDAGCNSGFIIGNRNTPTKRQMQPDSAHIIASIDNDQRLSSNLDDASNNYLNVTSSKSGIPADGVLDFLHSSQRVKVPICESVYHLNAEPMACSSCCSKYGQLLQLEGYDHLALLIVLLGRSIVKQINKIKHRHENAVIGYIQLSAHYNTTVNSHFLGTILAQHQAALLCSRSLRNIAIVLQVMKKSKLRTGFLRTRLLARLADKDVFVNLCNREGNVATLLVSFSHLVGGIISNNALTINPDITRLGVNILQYVVQNHERLFNATSETHMAAITGARGNLHMLLMYLRSKYKNLTQHFDSTQLDILDCITASCAAEYSMDFRTSDLHKQVASVLQAVGVETQNEVPIGPHMCDLVLKRKKVVVEIDGPYHFQTALNPR
;
A
#
# COMPACT_ATOMS: atom_id res chain seq x y z
N MET A 1 26.48 29.23 -1.97
CA MET A 1 25.87 27.95 -2.38
C MET A 1 27.00 26.94 -2.53
N PHE A 2 27.02 25.87 -1.75
CA PHE A 2 28.16 24.95 -1.72
C PHE A 2 28.19 24.08 -3.00
N ASP A 3 29.32 24.12 -3.70
CA ASP A 3 29.52 23.39 -4.95
C ASP A 3 30.00 21.96 -4.68
N TYR A 4 29.16 21.18 -3.98
CA TYR A 4 29.48 19.79 -3.68
C TYR A 4 29.27 18.92 -4.92
N ASN A 5 30.19 18.00 -5.20
CA ASN A 5 29.90 16.86 -6.06
C ASN A 5 29.05 15.82 -5.29
N VAL A 6 28.43 14.87 -6.01
CA VAL A 6 27.53 13.86 -5.40
C VAL A 6 28.20 13.07 -4.27
N GLN A 7 29.49 12.77 -4.37
CA GLN A 7 30.23 12.05 -3.33
C GLN A 7 30.38 12.88 -2.05
N SER A 8 30.68 14.17 -2.19
CA SER A 8 30.82 15.09 -1.06
C SER A 8 29.47 15.34 -0.40
N PHE A 9 28.40 15.46 -1.19
CA PHE A 9 27.03 15.54 -0.69
C PHE A 9 26.64 14.29 0.11
N MET A 10 26.87 13.09 -0.42
CA MET A 10 26.56 11.85 0.29
C MET A 10 27.43 11.65 1.54
N ARG A 11 28.69 12.11 1.52
CA ARG A 11 29.54 12.12 2.70
C ARG A 11 28.98 13.04 3.77
N LEU A 12 28.55 14.25 3.40
CA LEU A 12 27.92 15.18 4.32
C LEU A 12 26.65 14.58 4.95
N LEU A 13 25.80 13.91 4.17
CA LEU A 13 24.60 13.26 4.70
C LEU A 13 24.88 12.08 5.64
N ARG A 14 25.96 11.32 5.41
CA ARG A 14 26.31 10.13 6.20
C ARG A 14 27.11 10.46 7.46
N ASP A 15 28.05 11.38 7.34
CA ASP A 15 29.05 11.67 8.37
C ASP A 15 28.78 13.02 9.06
N GLY A 16 27.87 13.83 8.52
CA GLY A 16 27.50 15.13 9.07
C GLY A 16 26.81 15.00 10.42
N ILE A 17 27.16 15.91 11.33
CA ILE A 17 26.47 16.08 12.61
C ILE A 17 25.51 17.24 12.43
N PHE A 18 24.23 16.93 12.28
CA PHE A 18 23.15 17.92 12.16
C PHE A 18 22.53 18.17 13.53
N GLN A 19 22.53 19.42 13.98
CA GLN A 19 22.02 19.80 15.30
C GLN A 19 20.49 19.73 15.35
N ASP A 20 19.83 20.12 14.25
CA ASP A 20 18.38 20.10 14.10
C ASP A 20 17.96 19.63 12.69
N ASP A 21 16.65 19.57 12.46
CA ASP A 21 16.08 19.16 11.18
C ASP A 21 16.13 20.27 10.12
N ASP A 22 16.27 21.54 10.53
CA ASP A 22 16.34 22.68 9.63
C ASP A 22 17.69 22.75 8.92
N GLU A 23 18.79 22.44 9.61
CA GLU A 23 20.11 22.24 8.98
C GLU A 23 20.06 21.16 7.89
N LEU A 24 19.35 20.07 8.15
CA LEU A 24 19.24 18.98 7.19
C LEU A 24 18.35 19.35 5.99
N ARG A 25 17.26 20.09 6.20
CA ARG A 25 16.45 20.68 5.11
C ARG A 25 17.27 21.64 4.25
N ALA A 26 18.10 22.47 4.87
CA ALA A 26 19.00 23.38 4.18
C ALA A 26 20.02 22.61 3.32
N VAL A 27 20.57 21.50 3.81
CA VAL A 27 21.48 20.64 3.03
C VAL A 27 20.79 20.02 1.82
N PHE A 28 19.50 19.70 1.91
CA PHE A 28 18.71 19.21 0.78
C PHE A 28 18.32 20.30 -0.24
N THR A 29 18.67 21.57 -0.02
CA THR A 29 18.50 22.65 -1.01
C THR A 29 19.29 22.34 -2.28
N GLY A 30 18.61 22.37 -3.43
CA GLY A 30 19.23 22.05 -4.72
C GLY A 30 19.58 20.57 -4.91
N PHE A 31 19.11 19.67 -4.03
CA PHE A 31 19.37 18.21 -4.09
C PHE A 31 19.07 17.58 -5.46
N GLN A 32 18.08 18.12 -6.18
CA GLN A 32 17.62 17.76 -7.53
C GLN A 32 18.77 17.43 -8.49
N ARG A 33 19.86 18.21 -8.42
CA ARG A 33 21.03 18.09 -9.31
C ARG A 33 21.77 16.77 -9.20
N TYR A 34 21.72 16.16 -8.02
CA TYR A 34 22.42 14.91 -7.77
C TYR A 34 21.64 13.68 -8.23
N LEU A 35 20.33 13.82 -8.44
CA LEU A 35 19.43 12.68 -8.70
C LEU A 35 20.00 11.72 -9.73
N GLY A 36 20.39 12.23 -10.91
CA GLY A 36 20.92 11.44 -12.02
C GLY A 36 22.21 10.67 -11.71
N HIS A 37 22.96 11.08 -10.69
CA HIS A 37 24.27 10.54 -10.33
C HIS A 37 24.25 9.63 -9.09
N LEU A 38 23.16 9.65 -8.30
CA LEU A 38 23.01 8.81 -7.12
C LEU A 38 23.08 7.32 -7.49
N GLN A 39 23.83 6.53 -6.72
CA GLN A 39 23.77 5.08 -6.81
C GLN A 39 22.49 4.56 -6.15
N PRO A 40 22.04 3.32 -6.45
CA PRO A 40 20.88 2.74 -5.81
C PRO A 40 20.96 2.76 -4.28
N VAL A 41 22.14 2.53 -3.70
CA VAL A 41 22.32 2.59 -2.24
C VAL A 41 22.14 4.01 -1.69
N ASP A 42 22.60 5.02 -2.42
CA ASP A 42 22.50 6.42 -2.00
C ASP A 42 21.03 6.85 -1.92
N ILE A 43 20.20 6.44 -2.88
CA ILE A 43 18.75 6.69 -2.87
C ILE A 43 18.09 6.08 -1.62
N VAL A 44 18.47 4.84 -1.25
CA VAL A 44 17.93 4.17 -0.06
C VAL A 44 18.37 4.89 1.21
N ASP A 45 19.63 5.29 1.30
CA ASP A 45 20.16 6.00 2.46
C ASP A 45 19.46 7.35 2.67
N ILE A 46 19.25 8.12 1.59
CA ILE A 46 18.51 9.39 1.64
C ILE A 46 17.07 9.15 2.08
N LEU A 47 16.40 8.14 1.52
CA LEU A 47 15.01 7.83 1.86
C LEU A 47 14.87 7.42 3.34
N GLU A 48 15.80 6.63 3.87
CA GLU A 48 15.86 6.27 5.29
C GLU A 48 16.12 7.48 6.18
N LEU A 49 17.06 8.35 5.82
CA LEU A 49 17.38 9.56 6.57
C LEU A 49 16.16 10.49 6.65
N ALA A 50 15.55 10.78 5.50
CA ALA A 50 14.34 11.59 5.40
C ALA A 50 13.20 11.02 6.27
N CYS A 51 12.99 9.70 6.23
CA CYS A 51 11.97 9.05 7.05
C CYS A 51 12.25 9.11 8.55
N ASN A 52 13.50 8.88 8.95
CA ASN A 52 13.88 8.78 10.36
C ASN A 52 13.88 10.15 11.05
N ARG A 53 14.08 11.23 10.29
CA ARG A 53 14.04 12.62 10.75
C ARG A 53 12.71 13.31 10.46
N ASP A 54 11.71 12.57 9.95
CA ASP A 54 10.40 13.10 9.53
C ASP A 54 10.50 14.31 8.57
N ILE A 55 11.52 14.30 7.71
CA ILE A 55 11.75 15.32 6.70
C ILE A 55 11.06 14.91 5.41
N ARG A 56 10.02 15.64 5.06
CA ARG A 56 9.28 15.45 3.80
C ARG A 56 9.73 16.44 2.73
N GLU A 57 9.89 17.70 3.13
CA GLU A 57 10.18 18.83 2.25
C GLU A 57 11.51 19.47 2.66
N ASN A 58 12.26 20.00 1.69
CA ASN A 58 13.42 20.85 1.96
C ASN A 58 13.01 22.33 2.13
N ASP A 59 13.97 23.23 2.36
CA ASP A 59 13.71 24.68 2.52
C ASP A 59 13.12 25.35 1.28
N GLU A 60 13.20 24.69 0.12
CA GLU A 60 12.60 25.15 -1.13
C GLU A 60 11.12 24.72 -1.25
N GLY A 61 10.60 23.95 -0.30
CA GLY A 61 9.25 23.38 -0.31
C GLY A 61 9.10 22.19 -1.26
N ILE A 62 10.20 21.50 -1.60
CA ILE A 62 10.20 20.39 -2.55
C ILE A 62 10.02 19.07 -1.81
N ASP A 63 9.00 18.27 -2.17
CA ASP A 63 8.78 16.94 -1.60
C ASP A 63 9.89 15.97 -2.05
N LEU A 64 10.85 15.75 -1.15
CA LEU A 64 12.03 14.92 -1.38
C LEU A 64 11.63 13.46 -1.65
N VAL A 65 10.65 12.95 -0.90
CA VAL A 65 10.20 11.57 -1.02
C VAL A 65 9.53 11.33 -2.36
N LEU A 66 8.64 12.22 -2.78
CA LEU A 66 7.95 12.13 -4.06
C LEU A 66 8.93 12.15 -5.24
N LEU A 67 9.91 13.05 -5.17
CA LEU A 67 10.96 13.17 -6.19
C LEU A 67 11.84 11.92 -6.27
N LEU A 68 12.23 11.34 -5.12
CA LEU A 68 12.96 10.07 -5.07
C LEU A 68 12.14 8.93 -5.67
N LEU A 69 10.84 8.83 -5.35
CA LEU A 69 9.95 7.82 -5.94
C LEU A 69 9.85 7.98 -7.47
N CYS A 70 9.77 9.22 -7.96
CA CYS A 70 9.78 9.52 -9.39
C CYS A 70 11.07 9.02 -10.07
N GLU A 71 12.24 9.35 -9.50
CA GLU A 71 13.53 8.90 -10.02
C GLU A 71 13.68 7.36 -9.96
N MET A 72 13.22 6.72 -8.89
CA MET A 72 13.20 5.26 -8.75
C MET A 72 12.35 4.61 -9.84
N ASN A 73 11.11 5.08 -10.01
CA ASN A 73 10.19 4.56 -11.04
C ASN A 73 10.77 4.75 -12.44
N HIS A 74 11.28 5.95 -12.76
CA HIS A 74 11.91 6.24 -14.04
C HIS A 74 13.05 5.27 -14.35
N ARG A 75 13.99 5.06 -13.41
CA ARG A 75 15.14 4.17 -13.63
C ARG A 75 14.76 2.71 -13.75
N MET A 76 13.78 2.25 -12.97
CA MET A 76 13.31 0.86 -13.04
C MET A 76 12.54 0.58 -14.33
N LEU A 77 11.83 1.57 -14.88
CA LEU A 77 11.13 1.49 -16.15
C LEU A 77 12.08 1.54 -17.36
N SER A 78 13.00 2.51 -17.39
CA SER A 78 13.78 2.85 -18.59
C SER A 78 15.18 2.23 -18.64
N LYS A 79 15.80 1.92 -17.48
CA LYS A 79 17.22 1.52 -17.42
C LYS A 79 17.41 0.10 -16.90
N ASN A 80 17.01 -0.16 -15.66
CA ASN A 80 17.32 -1.43 -14.98
C ASN A 80 16.17 -1.88 -14.07
N SER A 81 15.38 -2.85 -14.54
CA SER A 81 14.30 -3.46 -13.75
C SER A 81 14.76 -4.18 -12.47
N CYS A 82 16.07 -4.45 -12.33
CA CYS A 82 16.71 -5.02 -11.14
C CYS A 82 17.70 -4.03 -10.51
N MET A 83 17.37 -2.74 -10.50
CA MET A 83 18.20 -1.68 -9.94
C MET A 83 18.56 -1.89 -8.47
N PHE A 84 17.60 -2.36 -7.66
CA PHE A 84 17.79 -2.57 -6.22
C PHE A 84 17.99 -4.05 -5.90
N SER A 85 18.98 -4.36 -5.06
CA SER A 85 19.13 -5.72 -4.51
C SER A 85 17.94 -6.08 -3.60
N LEU A 86 17.75 -7.36 -3.29
CA LEU A 86 16.73 -7.78 -2.32
C LEU A 86 16.90 -7.12 -0.95
N GLN A 87 18.14 -6.91 -0.50
CA GLN A 87 18.42 -6.21 0.75
C GLN A 87 17.99 -4.74 0.69
N GLN A 88 18.32 -4.03 -0.39
CA GLN A 88 17.90 -2.65 -0.62
C GLN A 88 16.38 -2.54 -0.75
N THR A 89 15.76 -3.48 -1.45
CA THR A 89 14.30 -3.55 -1.59
C THR A 89 13.62 -3.72 -0.23
N ASN A 90 14.15 -4.57 0.65
CA ASN A 90 13.62 -4.74 1.99
C ASN A 90 13.74 -3.46 2.83
N ARG A 91 14.87 -2.73 2.70
CA ARG A 91 15.08 -1.41 3.34
C ARG A 91 14.05 -0.39 2.85
N ILE A 92 13.89 -0.25 1.53
CA ILE A 92 12.88 0.61 0.89
C ILE A 92 11.48 0.29 1.45
N CYS A 93 11.08 -0.99 1.45
CA CYS A 93 9.75 -1.36 1.92
C CYS A 93 9.50 -1.01 3.39
N ARG A 94 10.52 -1.16 4.26
CA ARG A 94 10.40 -0.78 5.69
C ARG A 94 10.20 0.72 5.88
N VAL A 95 10.85 1.53 5.06
CA VAL A 95 10.69 2.99 5.07
C VAL A 95 9.30 3.38 4.58
N LEU A 96 8.91 2.88 3.40
CA LEU A 96 7.64 3.24 2.77
C LEU A 96 6.42 2.79 3.60
N LEU A 97 6.54 1.73 4.39
CA LEU A 97 5.48 1.30 5.33
C LEU A 97 5.17 2.32 6.44
N LYS A 98 6.12 3.22 6.76
CA LYS A 98 5.94 4.26 7.77
C LYS A 98 5.47 5.58 7.18
N MET A 99 5.57 5.75 5.86
CA MET A 99 5.26 6.99 5.18
C MET A 99 3.77 7.12 4.88
N LYS A 100 3.22 8.30 5.13
CA LYS A 100 1.85 8.66 4.75
C LYS A 100 1.88 9.44 3.44
N PHE A 101 1.04 9.05 2.49
CA PHE A 101 0.81 9.75 1.23
C PHE A 101 -0.61 10.30 1.24
N ASN A 102 -0.89 11.23 2.16
CA ASN A 102 -2.24 11.73 2.44
C ASN A 102 -2.60 13.03 1.69
N ARG A 103 -1.74 13.47 0.77
CA ARG A 103 -1.94 14.69 -0.02
C ARG A 103 -2.00 14.33 -1.50
N SER A 104 -2.90 14.96 -2.24
CA SER A 104 -2.89 15.03 -3.71
C SER A 104 -1.70 15.88 -4.15
N THR A 105 -0.49 15.35 -3.97
CA THR A 105 0.76 15.98 -4.41
C THR A 105 1.13 15.35 -5.74
N SER A 106 0.74 16.00 -6.83
CA SER A 106 1.34 15.78 -8.14
C SER A 106 2.61 16.64 -8.26
N LEU A 107 3.56 16.22 -9.09
CA LEU A 107 4.76 17.02 -9.38
C LEU A 107 4.46 18.20 -10.33
N ILE A 108 3.26 18.25 -10.94
CA ILE A 108 2.78 19.31 -11.85
C ILE A 108 1.31 19.68 -11.54
N TRP A 109 0.97 20.97 -11.66
CA TRP A 109 -0.38 21.54 -11.44
C TRP A 109 -1.39 21.24 -12.57
N ASP A 110 -2.69 21.30 -12.26
CA ASP A 110 -3.81 21.03 -13.20
C ASP A 110 -3.90 22.00 -14.39
N LEU A 111 -3.36 23.22 -14.28
CA LEU A 111 -3.41 24.25 -15.32
C LEU A 111 -2.36 24.05 -16.44
N ASP A 112 -1.30 23.25 -16.23
CA ASP A 112 -0.26 22.98 -17.23
C ASP A 112 -0.48 21.67 -18.00
N ARG A 113 -1.54 20.91 -17.67
CA ARG A 113 -1.87 19.64 -18.33
C ARG A 113 -2.16 19.80 -19.83
N SER A 114 -2.62 20.97 -20.27
CA SER A 114 -2.94 21.25 -21.68
C SER A 114 -1.70 21.46 -22.57
N ASN A 115 -0.54 21.82 -22.00
CA ASN A 115 0.63 22.21 -22.80
C ASN A 115 1.64 21.07 -23.03
N ILE A 116 1.50 19.93 -22.33
CA ILE A 116 2.43 18.79 -22.45
C ILE A 116 1.95 17.75 -23.47
N VAL A 117 0.66 17.74 -23.81
CA VAL A 117 0.08 16.78 -24.76
C VAL A 117 0.58 17.00 -26.20
N ASP A 118 1.06 18.20 -26.54
CA ASP A 118 1.53 18.53 -27.90
C ASP A 118 3.02 18.25 -28.15
N ALA A 119 3.78 17.81 -27.14
CA ALA A 119 5.16 17.35 -27.34
C ALA A 119 5.15 15.84 -27.65
N GLY A 120 4.99 15.52 -28.93
CA GLY A 120 4.84 14.16 -29.46
C GLY A 120 5.75 13.11 -28.83
N CYS A 121 5.15 12.23 -28.03
CA CYS A 121 5.74 10.97 -27.60
C CYS A 121 4.69 9.86 -27.77
N ASN A 122 4.62 9.31 -28.98
CA ASN A 122 3.98 8.02 -29.24
C ASN A 122 4.80 6.92 -28.55
N SER A 123 4.51 6.67 -27.27
CA SER A 123 4.80 5.41 -26.60
C SER A 123 3.69 5.11 -25.61
N GLY A 124 2.54 4.69 -26.17
CA GLY A 124 1.38 4.30 -25.38
C GLY A 124 1.69 3.09 -24.50
N PHE A 125 1.50 3.24 -23.19
CA PHE A 125 1.29 2.12 -22.29
C PHE A 125 -0.10 1.54 -22.57
N ILE A 126 -0.18 0.51 -23.42
CA ILE A 126 -1.39 -0.30 -23.60
C ILE A 126 -1.35 -1.42 -22.57
N ILE A 127 -2.09 -1.25 -21.46
CA ILE A 127 -2.53 -2.39 -20.64
C ILE A 127 -3.76 -2.96 -21.35
N GLY A 128 -3.61 -4.18 -21.88
CA GLY A 128 -4.55 -4.79 -22.81
C GLY A 128 -5.99 -4.78 -22.34
N ASN A 129 -6.83 -4.05 -23.07
CA ASN A 129 -8.27 -4.16 -23.01
C ASN A 129 -8.71 -5.06 -24.18
N ARG A 130 -8.87 -6.35 -23.92
CA ARG A 130 -9.58 -7.28 -24.81
C ARG A 130 -10.31 -8.32 -23.95
N ASN A 131 -11.60 -8.07 -23.74
CA ASN A 131 -12.70 -8.96 -24.15
C ASN A 131 -13.97 -8.61 -23.37
N THR A 132 -14.83 -7.83 -24.01
CA THR A 132 -16.28 -7.88 -23.78
C THR A 132 -16.81 -9.25 -24.22
N PRO A 133 -17.49 -10.03 -23.38
CA PRO A 133 -18.29 -11.14 -23.84
C PRO A 133 -19.70 -10.64 -24.15
N THR A 134 -20.03 -10.70 -25.43
CA THR A 134 -21.39 -10.56 -25.96
C THR A 134 -22.31 -11.58 -25.28
N LYS A 135 -23.49 -11.11 -24.86
CA LYS A 135 -24.60 -11.93 -24.34
C LYS A 135 -24.90 -13.12 -25.26
N ARG A 136 -24.90 -14.35 -24.72
CA ARG A 136 -25.71 -15.46 -25.24
C ARG A 136 -26.33 -16.26 -24.09
N GLN A 137 -27.60 -16.58 -24.30
CA GLN A 137 -28.53 -17.24 -23.37
C GLN A 137 -28.15 -18.69 -23.04
N MET A 138 -28.68 -19.15 -21.91
CA MET A 138 -28.88 -20.55 -21.47
C MET A 138 -29.48 -21.41 -22.62
N GLN A 139 -29.36 -22.74 -22.75
CA GLN A 139 -29.14 -23.86 -21.81
C GLN A 139 -28.75 -25.16 -22.62
N PRO A 140 -28.82 -26.42 -22.09
CA PRO A 140 -27.70 -27.35 -21.89
C PRO A 140 -27.63 -28.56 -22.87
N ASP A 141 -26.51 -29.30 -22.88
CA ASP A 141 -26.45 -30.77 -22.64
C ASP A 141 -25.20 -31.49 -23.18
N SER A 142 -24.79 -32.52 -22.42
CA SER A 142 -24.02 -33.73 -22.79
C SER A 142 -22.56 -33.63 -23.30
N ALA A 143 -21.65 -34.03 -22.40
CA ALA A 143 -20.81 -35.24 -22.46
C ALA A 143 -19.81 -35.53 -23.61
N HIS A 144 -18.62 -35.95 -23.17
CA HIS A 144 -17.69 -36.95 -23.73
C HIS A 144 -16.50 -36.55 -24.66
N ILE A 145 -15.31 -37.03 -24.23
CA ILE A 145 -14.15 -37.58 -24.99
C ILE A 145 -13.20 -36.53 -25.63
N ILE A 146 -11.99 -36.27 -25.10
CA ILE A 146 -10.69 -36.99 -25.17
C ILE A 146 -10.07 -37.10 -26.59
N ALA A 147 -8.79 -36.68 -26.65
CA ALA A 147 -7.74 -36.97 -27.65
C ALA A 147 -7.88 -36.26 -29.01
N SER A 148 -6.82 -35.88 -29.73
CA SER A 148 -5.36 -35.79 -29.53
C SER A 148 -4.78 -35.31 -30.88
N ILE A 149 -3.46 -35.02 -30.92
CA ILE A 149 -2.57 -35.04 -32.12
C ILE A 149 -2.71 -33.80 -33.01
N ASP A 150 -1.76 -32.85 -32.96
CA ASP A 150 -0.38 -32.85 -33.48
C ASP A 150 -0.28 -32.43 -34.96
N ASN A 151 0.85 -31.76 -35.20
CA ASN A 151 1.47 -31.42 -36.47
C ASN A 151 0.90 -30.24 -37.26
N ASP A 152 1.68 -29.44 -37.95
CA ASP A 152 3.10 -29.06 -37.87
C ASP A 152 3.23 -27.98 -38.97
N GLN A 153 4.25 -27.14 -38.86
CA GLN A 153 5.00 -26.58 -40.00
C GLN A 153 4.47 -25.43 -40.89
N ARG A 154 5.39 -24.42 -40.97
CA ARG A 154 5.85 -23.66 -42.14
C ARG A 154 5.00 -22.47 -42.62
N LEU A 155 5.55 -21.38 -43.15
CA LEU A 155 6.87 -20.71 -43.17
C LEU A 155 6.61 -19.47 -44.05
N SER A 156 7.07 -18.27 -43.66
CA SER A 156 7.42 -17.13 -44.55
C SER A 156 6.28 -16.51 -45.42
N SER A 157 6.25 -15.24 -45.85
CA SER A 157 7.23 -14.20 -46.12
C SER A 157 6.50 -12.88 -46.46
N ASN A 158 7.10 -11.75 -46.07
CA ASN A 158 7.39 -10.53 -46.87
C ASN A 158 6.32 -9.53 -47.37
N LEU A 159 6.65 -8.24 -47.08
CA LEU A 159 6.69 -7.02 -47.92
C LEU A 159 5.36 -6.52 -48.53
N ASP A 160 5.04 -5.24 -48.72
CA ASP A 160 5.53 -3.90 -48.40
C ASP A 160 4.42 -2.92 -48.89
N ASP A 161 4.67 -1.60 -48.82
CA ASP A 161 3.97 -0.46 -49.47
C ASP A 161 2.81 0.20 -48.70
N ALA A 162 3.00 1.41 -48.15
CA ALA A 162 2.94 2.74 -48.83
C ALA A 162 1.48 3.12 -49.19
N SER A 163 0.95 4.33 -49.03
CA SER A 163 1.41 5.64 -48.57
C SER A 163 0.16 6.57 -48.56
N ASN A 164 0.28 7.72 -47.88
CA ASN A 164 -0.25 9.03 -48.27
C ASN A 164 -1.71 9.51 -48.00
N ASN A 165 -1.70 10.75 -47.46
CA ASN A 165 -2.58 11.91 -47.67
C ASN A 165 -3.94 12.00 -46.94
N TYR A 166 -4.17 13.07 -46.17
CA TYR A 166 -4.61 14.40 -46.66
C TYR A 166 -4.95 15.39 -45.49
N LEU A 167 -4.42 16.63 -45.61
CA LEU A 167 -4.95 18.00 -45.29
C LEU A 167 -5.79 18.26 -44.00
N ASN A 168 -5.34 19.14 -43.09
CA ASN A 168 -5.49 20.63 -43.04
C ASN A 168 -6.94 21.16 -42.90
N VAL A 169 -7.25 21.86 -41.79
CA VAL A 169 -8.02 23.14 -41.77
C VAL A 169 -7.63 23.97 -40.53
N THR A 170 -7.46 25.27 -40.76
CA THR A 170 -6.98 26.37 -39.92
C THR A 170 -8.07 27.21 -39.21
N SER A 171 -7.73 27.76 -38.03
CA SER A 171 -8.04 29.12 -37.48
C SER A 171 -9.52 29.59 -37.32
N SER A 172 -9.96 30.27 -36.23
CA SER A 172 -9.55 31.63 -35.85
C SER A 172 -10.38 32.26 -34.69
N LYS A 173 -9.69 33.01 -33.81
CA LYS A 173 -9.92 34.37 -33.21
C LYS A 173 -11.16 34.82 -32.35
N SER A 174 -10.78 35.55 -31.27
CA SER A 174 -11.33 36.78 -30.62
C SER A 174 -12.50 36.68 -29.62
N GLY A 175 -12.61 37.41 -28.48
CA GLY A 175 -11.79 38.39 -27.76
C GLY A 175 -12.51 38.97 -26.50
N ILE A 176 -11.77 39.20 -25.39
CA ILE A 176 -11.76 40.23 -24.27
C ILE A 176 -13.09 40.80 -23.63
N PRO A 177 -13.12 41.53 -22.44
CA PRO A 177 -12.28 41.64 -21.21
C PRO A 177 -13.02 41.66 -19.81
N ALA A 178 -12.21 41.51 -18.74
CA ALA A 178 -12.18 42.16 -17.40
C ALA A 178 -13.46 42.41 -16.54
N ASP A 179 -13.51 41.83 -15.33
CA ASP A 179 -13.41 42.52 -14.02
C ASP A 179 -13.69 41.55 -12.84
N GLY A 180 -13.07 41.77 -11.68
CA GLY A 180 -13.58 41.28 -10.40
C GLY A 180 -12.64 40.38 -9.58
N VAL A 181 -11.64 41.01 -8.94
CA VAL A 181 -10.94 40.48 -7.77
C VAL A 181 -11.96 40.22 -6.65
N LEU A 182 -12.03 38.98 -6.15
CA LEU A 182 -12.43 38.71 -4.77
C LEU A 182 -11.83 37.40 -4.29
N ASP A 183 -10.94 37.58 -3.32
CA ASP A 183 -10.24 36.60 -2.51
C ASP A 183 -11.13 35.45 -2.04
N PHE A 184 -10.76 34.23 -2.42
CA PHE A 184 -10.94 33.07 -1.55
C PHE A 184 -9.60 32.35 -1.43
N LEU A 185 -8.96 32.59 -0.29
CA LEU A 185 -7.80 31.87 0.23
C LEU A 185 -8.10 30.36 0.26
N HIS A 186 -7.81 29.67 -0.82
CA HIS A 186 -7.48 28.25 -0.74
C HIS A 186 -6.02 28.15 -0.34
N SER A 187 -5.79 27.55 0.83
CA SER A 187 -4.50 27.00 1.23
C SER A 187 -4.13 25.86 0.27
N SER A 188 -3.69 26.22 -0.94
CA SER A 188 -3.18 25.30 -1.95
C SER A 188 -1.73 25.01 -1.59
N GLN A 189 -1.45 23.85 -1.00
CA GLN A 189 -0.09 23.34 -0.93
C GLN A 189 0.37 23.03 -2.35
N ARG A 190 1.04 24.00 -2.97
CA ARG A 190 1.72 23.90 -4.26
C ARG A 190 3.03 23.17 -4.02
N VAL A 191 3.21 21.95 -4.54
CA VAL A 191 4.53 21.32 -4.53
C VAL A 191 5.35 21.95 -5.64
N LYS A 192 6.31 22.77 -5.22
CA LYS A 192 7.33 23.41 -6.04
C LYS A 192 8.29 22.32 -6.53
N VAL A 193 8.55 22.17 -7.84
CA VAL A 193 9.55 21.18 -8.30
C VAL A 193 10.36 21.68 -9.51
N PRO A 194 11.56 22.21 -9.29
CA PRO A 194 12.59 22.26 -10.32
C PRO A 194 13.31 20.90 -10.34
N ILE A 195 13.02 20.06 -11.34
CA ILE A 195 13.59 18.70 -11.41
C ILE A 195 15.05 18.70 -11.95
N CYS A 196 15.55 19.85 -12.42
CA CYS A 196 16.87 20.01 -13.03
C CYS A 196 17.55 21.32 -12.60
N GLU A 197 18.89 21.36 -12.70
CA GLU A 197 19.72 22.54 -12.42
C GLU A 197 19.38 23.76 -13.30
N SER A 198 18.82 23.57 -14.50
CA SER A 198 18.60 24.65 -15.46
C SER A 198 17.45 25.60 -15.11
N VAL A 199 16.62 25.27 -14.11
CA VAL A 199 15.52 26.14 -13.63
C VAL A 199 15.90 26.85 -12.32
N TYR A 200 17.15 26.68 -11.85
CA TYR A 200 17.61 27.23 -10.57
C TYR A 200 17.73 28.77 -10.55
N HIS A 201 17.43 29.47 -11.65
CA HIS A 201 17.63 30.91 -11.74
C HIS A 201 16.33 31.72 -11.79
N LEU A 202 16.19 32.58 -10.75
CA LEU A 202 15.38 33.81 -10.63
C LEU A 202 13.85 33.70 -10.62
N ASN A 203 13.26 33.93 -9.44
CA ASN A 203 11.93 34.52 -9.17
C ASN A 203 10.69 33.95 -9.88
N ALA A 204 10.81 32.87 -10.64
CA ALA A 204 9.68 32.16 -11.25
C ALA A 204 9.22 31.02 -10.34
N GLU A 205 7.91 30.73 -10.36
CA GLU A 205 7.38 29.53 -9.73
C GLU A 205 8.12 28.30 -10.30
N PRO A 206 8.71 27.44 -9.46
CA PRO A 206 9.56 26.35 -9.93
C PRO A 206 8.74 25.29 -10.66
N MET A 207 8.97 25.18 -11.97
CA MET A 207 8.38 24.21 -12.89
C MET A 207 9.45 23.22 -13.40
N ALA A 208 9.02 22.05 -13.86
CA ALA A 208 9.91 21.11 -14.54
C ALA A 208 10.41 21.71 -15.87
N CYS A 209 11.74 21.69 -16.13
CA CYS A 209 12.27 22.09 -17.43
C CYS A 209 11.84 21.13 -18.54
N SER A 210 11.94 21.58 -19.80
CA SER A 210 11.70 20.75 -21.00
C SER A 210 12.47 19.42 -20.98
N SER A 211 13.72 19.43 -20.49
CA SER A 211 14.53 18.21 -20.33
C SER A 211 13.93 17.25 -19.30
N CYS A 212 13.40 17.75 -18.19
CA CYS A 212 12.72 16.93 -17.19
C CYS A 212 11.38 16.41 -17.67
N CYS A 213 10.59 17.23 -18.37
CA CYS A 213 9.37 16.78 -19.02
C CYS A 213 9.66 15.65 -20.02
N SER A 214 10.74 15.77 -20.81
CA SER A 214 11.18 14.71 -21.73
C SER A 214 11.66 13.45 -20.99
N LYS A 215 12.44 13.61 -19.90
CA LYS A 215 13.01 12.48 -19.14
C LYS A 215 11.94 11.69 -18.38
N TYR A 216 11.08 12.38 -17.63
CA TYR A 216 10.14 11.75 -16.70
C TYR A 216 8.74 11.58 -17.31
N GLY A 217 8.36 12.42 -18.27
CA GLY A 217 7.09 12.34 -18.98
C GLY A 217 5.90 12.26 -18.03
N GLN A 218 5.06 11.24 -18.24
CA GLN A 218 3.84 10.99 -17.45
C GLN A 218 4.11 10.74 -15.96
N LEU A 219 5.34 10.36 -15.56
CA LEU A 219 5.66 10.20 -14.14
C LEU A 219 5.52 11.50 -13.36
N LEU A 220 5.65 12.66 -14.01
CA LEU A 220 5.47 13.96 -13.35
C LEU A 220 4.01 14.27 -13.01
N GLN A 221 3.08 13.54 -13.62
CA GLN A 221 1.65 13.75 -13.42
C GLN A 221 1.08 12.85 -12.32
N LEU A 222 1.86 11.87 -11.85
CA LEU A 222 1.42 10.93 -10.83
C LEU A 222 1.40 11.59 -9.45
N GLU A 223 0.39 11.25 -8.67
CA GLU A 223 0.34 11.60 -7.26
C GLU A 223 1.25 10.67 -6.43
N GLY A 224 1.52 11.05 -5.18
CA GLY A 224 2.37 10.27 -4.29
C GLY A 224 1.90 8.82 -4.09
N TYR A 225 0.60 8.59 -3.99
CA TYR A 225 0.06 7.23 -3.90
C TYR A 225 0.25 6.44 -5.20
N ASP A 226 0.08 7.07 -6.35
CA ASP A 226 0.29 6.43 -7.66
C ASP A 226 1.76 6.11 -7.92
N HIS A 227 2.67 6.99 -7.49
CA HIS A 227 4.10 6.71 -7.47
C HIS A 227 4.43 5.48 -6.62
N LEU A 228 3.85 5.37 -5.42
CA LEU A 228 4.03 4.22 -4.55
C LEU A 228 3.45 2.94 -5.16
N ALA A 229 2.24 3.00 -5.72
CA ALA A 229 1.58 1.87 -6.37
C ALA A 229 2.40 1.33 -7.55
N LEU A 230 2.90 2.23 -8.41
CA LEU A 230 3.80 1.89 -9.51
C LEU A 230 5.10 1.27 -8.99
N LEU A 231 5.70 1.85 -7.95
CA LEU A 231 6.92 1.31 -7.36
C LEU A 231 6.70 -0.10 -6.78
N ILE A 232 5.58 -0.36 -6.11
CA ILE A 232 5.23 -1.70 -5.61
C ILE A 232 5.22 -2.72 -6.76
N VAL A 233 4.59 -2.38 -7.89
CA VAL A 233 4.56 -3.25 -9.08
C VAL A 233 5.96 -3.50 -9.63
N LEU A 234 6.78 -2.46 -9.74
CA LEU A 234 8.16 -2.56 -10.26
C LEU A 234 9.07 -3.37 -9.33
N LEU A 235 8.98 -3.16 -8.01
CA LEU A 235 9.69 -3.95 -7.01
C LEU A 235 9.24 -5.42 -7.03
N GLY A 236 7.93 -5.69 -7.13
CA GLY A 236 7.40 -7.05 -7.24
C GLY A 236 7.99 -7.81 -8.43
N ARG A 237 8.00 -7.17 -9.60
CA ARG A 237 8.66 -7.72 -10.81
C ARG A 237 10.16 -7.96 -10.58
N SER A 238 10.85 -7.02 -9.95
CA SER A 238 12.27 -7.11 -9.64
C SER A 238 12.59 -8.29 -8.73
N ILE A 239 11.84 -8.41 -7.63
CA ILE A 239 11.97 -9.48 -6.64
C ILE A 239 11.78 -10.84 -7.28
N VAL A 240 10.72 -11.03 -8.07
CA VAL A 240 10.47 -12.31 -8.77
C VAL A 240 11.64 -12.69 -9.68
N LYS A 241 12.22 -11.73 -10.42
CA LYS A 241 13.40 -11.98 -11.27
C LYS A 241 14.64 -12.37 -10.44
N GLN A 242 14.84 -11.73 -9.28
CA GLN A 242 16.01 -11.97 -8.43
C GLN A 242 15.92 -13.32 -7.69
N ILE A 243 14.76 -13.67 -7.12
CA ILE A 243 14.59 -14.91 -6.34
C ILE A 243 14.79 -16.17 -7.20
N ASN A 244 14.44 -16.12 -8.49
CA ASN A 244 14.65 -17.22 -9.41
C ASN A 244 16.14 -17.65 -9.49
N LYS A 245 17.07 -16.76 -9.17
CA LYS A 245 18.52 -17.03 -9.19
C LYS A 245 19.07 -17.50 -7.84
N ILE A 246 18.26 -17.50 -6.78
CA ILE A 246 18.71 -17.78 -5.42
C ILE A 246 18.30 -19.20 -5.02
N LYS A 247 19.31 -20.03 -4.72
CA LYS A 247 19.14 -21.42 -4.27
C LYS A 247 18.60 -21.52 -2.85
N HIS A 248 19.16 -20.74 -1.92
CA HIS A 248 18.77 -20.73 -0.51
C HIS A 248 17.99 -19.47 -0.19
N ARG A 249 16.68 -19.64 0.01
CA ARG A 249 15.74 -18.55 0.21
C ARG A 249 15.45 -18.37 1.70
N HIS A 250 15.44 -17.13 2.16
CA HIS A 250 15.09 -16.76 3.52
C HIS A 250 13.89 -15.82 3.47
N GLU A 251 12.88 -16.04 4.32
CA GLU A 251 11.65 -15.26 4.35
C GLU A 251 11.89 -13.75 4.56
N ASN A 252 12.83 -13.36 5.41
CA ASN A 252 13.18 -11.97 5.68
C ASN A 252 13.59 -11.17 4.44
N ALA A 253 13.99 -11.83 3.36
CA ALA A 253 14.30 -11.16 2.09
C ALA A 253 13.06 -10.57 1.40
N VAL A 254 11.86 -11.09 1.70
CA VAL A 254 10.61 -10.74 1.00
C VAL A 254 9.49 -10.25 1.91
N ILE A 255 9.58 -10.47 3.23
CA ILE A 255 8.52 -10.08 4.17
C ILE A 255 8.20 -8.58 4.12
N GLY A 256 9.22 -7.71 4.01
CA GLY A 256 8.99 -6.26 3.89
C GLY A 256 8.14 -5.90 2.68
N TYR A 257 8.41 -6.51 1.53
CA TYR A 257 7.61 -6.34 0.32
C TYR A 257 6.20 -6.92 0.48
N ILE A 258 6.07 -8.12 1.04
CA ILE A 258 4.76 -8.76 1.28
C ILE A 258 3.87 -7.85 2.14
N GLN A 259 4.44 -7.26 3.19
CA GLN A 259 3.72 -6.34 4.07
C GLN A 259 3.34 -5.04 3.36
N LEU A 260 4.26 -4.40 2.63
CA LEU A 260 3.98 -3.16 1.88
C LEU A 260 2.91 -3.37 0.80
N SER A 261 3.05 -4.43 0.01
CA SER A 261 2.16 -4.74 -1.10
C SER A 261 0.75 -5.16 -0.67
N ALA A 262 0.55 -5.52 0.61
CA ALA A 262 -0.76 -5.87 1.15
C ALA A 262 -1.79 -4.72 1.08
N HIS A 263 -1.32 -3.48 0.95
CA HIS A 263 -2.18 -2.30 0.84
C HIS A 263 -2.71 -2.11 -0.59
N TYR A 264 -2.15 -2.79 -1.59
CA TYR A 264 -2.48 -2.61 -2.99
C TYR A 264 -3.15 -3.86 -3.59
N ASN A 265 -4.48 -3.86 -3.70
CA ASN A 265 -5.23 -5.02 -4.15
C ASN A 265 -5.50 -4.97 -5.67
N THR A 266 -4.52 -5.39 -6.47
CA THR A 266 -4.66 -5.54 -7.92
C THR A 266 -4.30 -6.94 -8.38
N THR A 267 -4.85 -7.38 -9.51
CA THR A 267 -4.56 -8.70 -10.09
C THR A 267 -3.07 -8.92 -10.32
N VAL A 268 -2.37 -7.88 -10.79
CA VAL A 268 -0.92 -7.92 -11.03
C VAL A 268 -0.15 -8.10 -9.72
N ASN A 269 -0.50 -7.34 -8.68
CA ASN A 269 0.16 -7.49 -7.38
C ASN A 269 -0.12 -8.85 -6.74
N SER A 270 -1.36 -9.35 -6.84
CA SER A 270 -1.72 -10.69 -6.37
C SER A 270 -0.94 -11.78 -7.10
N HIS A 271 -0.64 -11.61 -8.39
CA HIS A 271 0.23 -12.52 -9.13
C HIS A 271 1.68 -12.51 -8.60
N PHE A 272 2.26 -11.33 -8.34
CA PHE A 272 3.59 -11.24 -7.75
C PHE A 272 3.65 -11.86 -6.35
N LEU A 273 2.69 -11.51 -5.48
CA LEU A 273 2.56 -12.10 -4.15
C LEU A 273 2.44 -13.62 -4.22
N GLY A 274 1.56 -14.15 -5.07
CA GLY A 274 1.40 -15.58 -5.28
C GLY A 274 2.69 -16.27 -5.72
N THR A 275 3.41 -15.66 -6.67
CA THR A 275 4.70 -16.18 -7.16
C THR A 275 5.76 -16.19 -6.07
N ILE A 276 5.90 -15.08 -5.34
CA ILE A 276 6.88 -14.94 -4.25
C ILE A 276 6.61 -15.97 -3.15
N LEU A 277 5.34 -16.11 -2.73
CA LEU A 277 4.93 -17.06 -1.69
C LEU A 277 5.15 -18.51 -2.13
N ALA A 278 4.83 -18.86 -3.38
CA ALA A 278 5.08 -20.21 -3.91
C ALA A 278 6.58 -20.55 -3.88
N GLN A 279 7.42 -19.60 -4.28
CA GLN A 279 8.88 -19.79 -4.27
C GLN A 279 9.50 -19.83 -2.86
N HIS A 280 8.89 -19.14 -1.89
CA HIS A 280 9.34 -19.12 -0.49
C HIS A 280 8.63 -20.12 0.41
N GLN A 281 7.78 -20.99 -0.14
CA GLN A 281 6.93 -21.89 0.62
C GLN A 281 7.71 -22.70 1.67
N ALA A 282 8.83 -23.32 1.29
CA ALA A 282 9.63 -24.12 2.21
C ALA A 282 10.23 -23.28 3.36
N ALA A 283 10.78 -22.11 3.05
CA ALA A 283 11.34 -21.19 4.05
C ALA A 283 10.24 -20.69 5.01
N LEU A 284 9.07 -20.35 4.49
CA LEU A 284 7.92 -19.89 5.28
C LEU A 284 7.38 -20.99 6.21
N LEU A 285 7.26 -22.23 5.71
CA LEU A 285 6.82 -23.37 6.52
C LEU A 285 7.80 -23.69 7.66
N CYS A 286 9.08 -23.41 7.48
CA CYS A 286 10.13 -23.59 8.49
C CYS A 286 10.43 -22.33 9.32
N SER A 287 9.73 -21.21 9.06
CA SER A 287 10.05 -19.93 9.71
C SER A 287 9.93 -20.04 11.23
N ARG A 288 10.87 -19.43 11.93
CA ARG A 288 10.91 -19.38 13.40
C ARG A 288 10.35 -18.07 13.97
N SER A 289 9.87 -17.17 13.10
CA SER A 289 9.26 -15.91 13.51
C SER A 289 7.75 -16.01 13.40
N LEU A 290 7.06 -15.79 14.52
CA LEU A 290 5.61 -15.69 14.56
C LEU A 290 5.14 -14.51 13.72
N ARG A 291 5.87 -13.38 13.79
CA ARG A 291 5.58 -12.17 13.03
C ARG A 291 5.52 -12.44 11.53
N ASN A 292 6.51 -13.15 10.99
CA ASN A 292 6.57 -13.44 9.56
C ASN A 292 5.41 -14.33 9.10
N ILE A 293 5.10 -15.37 9.88
CA ILE A 293 3.96 -16.26 9.60
C ILE A 293 2.65 -15.46 9.66
N ALA A 294 2.48 -14.61 10.66
CA ALA A 294 1.31 -13.78 10.87
C ALA A 294 1.07 -12.80 9.71
N ILE A 295 2.11 -12.09 9.27
CA ILE A 295 2.07 -11.20 8.10
C ILE A 295 1.60 -11.99 6.88
N VAL A 296 2.23 -13.14 6.60
CA VAL A 296 1.89 -13.94 5.41
C VAL A 296 0.43 -14.40 5.44
N LEU A 297 -0.06 -14.91 6.57
CA LEU A 297 -1.47 -15.34 6.68
C LEU A 297 -2.46 -14.18 6.49
N GLN A 298 -2.15 -13.00 7.03
CA GLN A 298 -2.95 -11.80 6.85
C GLN A 298 -2.98 -11.36 5.38
N VAL A 299 -1.82 -11.28 4.74
CA VAL A 299 -1.71 -10.85 3.34
C VAL A 299 -2.37 -11.83 2.40
N MET A 300 -2.21 -13.14 2.60
CA MET A 300 -2.92 -14.16 1.82
C MET A 300 -4.43 -13.96 1.85
N LYS A 301 -4.99 -13.60 3.02
CA LYS A 301 -6.41 -13.31 3.16
C LYS A 301 -6.79 -11.98 2.50
N LYS A 302 -6.08 -10.89 2.84
CA LYS A 302 -6.36 -9.53 2.35
C LYS A 302 -6.29 -9.41 0.83
N SER A 303 -5.29 -10.05 0.22
CA SER A 303 -5.08 -10.06 -1.23
C SER A 303 -5.79 -11.23 -1.94
N LYS A 304 -6.64 -11.99 -1.23
CA LYS A 304 -7.43 -13.13 -1.77
C LYS A 304 -6.59 -14.14 -2.56
N LEU A 305 -5.39 -14.45 -2.09
CA LEU A 305 -4.43 -15.30 -2.80
C LEU A 305 -4.86 -16.78 -2.76
N ARG A 306 -4.86 -17.44 -3.92
CA ARG A 306 -5.12 -18.88 -4.05
C ARG A 306 -3.88 -19.69 -3.66
N THR A 307 -3.58 -19.74 -2.37
CA THR A 307 -2.39 -20.40 -1.79
C THR A 307 -2.80 -21.45 -0.77
N GLY A 308 -3.76 -22.29 -1.16
CA GLY A 308 -4.46 -23.23 -0.26
C GLY A 308 -3.51 -24.13 0.53
N PHE A 309 -2.53 -24.76 -0.14
CA PHE A 309 -1.60 -25.67 0.52
C PHE A 309 -0.75 -24.98 1.60
N LEU A 310 -0.09 -23.86 1.26
CA LEU A 310 0.74 -23.10 2.20
C LEU A 310 -0.11 -22.61 3.39
N ARG A 311 -1.31 -22.08 3.11
CA ARG A 311 -2.21 -21.57 4.16
C ARG A 311 -2.60 -22.67 5.14
N THR A 312 -3.09 -23.80 4.61
CA THR A 312 -3.52 -24.94 5.42
C THR A 312 -2.37 -25.45 6.29
N ARG A 313 -1.15 -25.58 5.75
CA ARG A 313 -0.01 -26.06 6.53
C ARG A 313 0.47 -25.08 7.59
N LEU A 314 0.44 -23.77 7.32
CA LEU A 314 0.75 -22.76 8.33
C LEU A 314 -0.29 -22.75 9.45
N LEU A 315 -1.58 -22.86 9.12
CA LEU A 315 -2.65 -22.94 10.11
C LEU A 315 -2.55 -24.20 10.97
N ALA A 316 -2.35 -25.38 10.36
CA ALA A 316 -2.16 -26.63 11.08
C ALA A 316 -0.94 -26.57 12.03
N ARG A 317 0.15 -25.93 11.58
CA ARG A 317 1.35 -25.71 12.41
C ARG A 317 1.08 -24.80 13.61
N LEU A 318 0.30 -23.74 13.44
CA LEU A 318 -0.06 -22.82 14.53
C LEU A 318 -1.18 -23.34 15.44
N ALA A 319 -1.97 -24.31 14.96
CA ALA A 319 -2.96 -25.02 15.76
C ALA A 319 -2.33 -25.98 16.78
N ASP A 320 -1.09 -26.42 16.54
CA ASP A 320 -0.27 -27.13 17.53
C ASP A 320 0.15 -26.16 18.66
N LYS A 321 -0.25 -26.50 19.89
CA LYS A 321 -0.05 -25.65 21.06
C LYS A 321 1.43 -25.46 21.39
N ASP A 322 2.23 -26.53 21.36
CA ASP A 322 3.64 -26.47 21.74
C ASP A 322 4.44 -25.66 20.72
N VAL A 323 4.14 -25.83 19.43
CA VAL A 323 4.73 -25.03 18.36
C VAL A 323 4.35 -23.57 18.49
N PHE A 324 3.07 -23.26 18.74
CA PHE A 324 2.58 -21.89 18.90
C PHE A 324 3.24 -21.18 20.08
N VAL A 325 3.27 -21.81 21.26
CA VAL A 325 3.90 -21.27 22.47
C VAL A 325 5.40 -21.04 22.25
N ASN A 326 6.10 -21.97 21.61
CA ASN A 326 7.53 -21.83 21.29
C ASN A 326 7.78 -20.62 20.37
N LEU A 327 6.94 -20.44 19.34
CA LEU A 327 7.02 -19.27 18.45
C LEU A 327 6.78 -17.96 19.20
N CYS A 328 5.79 -17.91 20.10
CA CYS A 328 5.52 -16.72 20.92
C CYS A 328 6.70 -16.38 21.85
N ASN A 329 7.28 -17.39 22.50
CA ASN A 329 8.39 -17.20 23.44
C ASN A 329 9.69 -16.76 22.77
N ARG A 330 9.85 -17.01 21.46
CA ARG A 330 11.00 -16.51 20.68
C ARG A 330 10.88 -15.06 20.27
N GLU A 331 9.67 -14.50 20.22
CA GLU A 331 9.45 -13.09 19.94
C GLU A 331 9.77 -12.28 21.21
N GLY A 332 11.03 -11.83 21.34
CA GLY A 332 11.52 -11.15 22.54
C GLY A 332 10.90 -9.75 22.77
N ASN A 333 10.36 -9.11 21.74
CA ASN A 333 9.76 -7.78 21.84
C ASN A 333 8.22 -7.88 21.97
N VAL A 334 7.67 -7.36 23.08
CA VAL A 334 6.23 -7.44 23.39
C VAL A 334 5.37 -6.76 22.34
N ALA A 335 5.73 -5.56 21.87
CA ALA A 335 4.97 -4.87 20.82
C ALA A 335 4.91 -5.67 19.52
N THR A 336 6.02 -6.32 19.14
CA THR A 336 6.09 -7.19 17.96
C THR A 336 5.19 -8.42 18.12
N LEU A 337 5.15 -9.01 19.31
CA LEU A 337 4.28 -10.14 19.62
C LEU A 337 2.79 -9.74 19.55
N LEU A 338 2.43 -8.60 20.14
CA LEU A 338 1.07 -8.05 20.08
C LEU A 338 0.62 -7.75 18.65
N VAL A 339 1.46 -7.11 17.85
CA VAL A 339 1.19 -6.87 16.41
C VAL A 339 1.05 -8.20 15.65
N SER A 340 1.82 -9.21 16.02
CA SER A 340 1.71 -10.55 15.41
C SER A 340 0.35 -11.19 15.74
N PHE A 341 -0.17 -11.02 16.95
CA PHE A 341 -1.54 -11.45 17.27
C PHE A 341 -2.58 -10.71 16.43
N SER A 342 -2.47 -9.39 16.28
CA SER A 342 -3.36 -8.63 15.40
C SER A 342 -3.35 -9.15 13.96
N HIS A 343 -2.16 -9.42 13.41
CA HIS A 343 -2.04 -9.99 12.06
C HIS A 343 -2.62 -11.41 11.95
N LEU A 344 -2.40 -12.28 12.95
CA LEU A 344 -2.98 -13.63 12.98
C LEU A 344 -4.50 -13.58 12.99
N VAL A 345 -5.08 -12.78 13.89
CA VAL A 345 -6.52 -12.55 13.98
C VAL A 345 -7.06 -12.04 12.64
N GLY A 346 -6.45 -10.99 12.09
CA GLY A 346 -6.81 -10.43 10.79
C GLY A 346 -6.67 -11.44 9.64
N GLY A 347 -5.78 -12.42 9.76
CA GLY A 347 -5.58 -13.50 8.80
C GLY A 347 -6.56 -14.66 8.90
N ILE A 348 -7.23 -14.87 10.04
CA ILE A 348 -8.11 -16.03 10.26
C ILE A 348 -9.61 -15.68 10.37
N ILE A 349 -9.97 -14.53 10.92
CA ILE A 349 -11.38 -14.16 11.11
C ILE A 349 -11.97 -13.71 9.79
N SER A 350 -13.01 -14.37 9.30
CA SER A 350 -13.77 -13.93 8.13
C SER A 350 -15.23 -13.73 8.53
N ASN A 351 -15.75 -12.50 8.42
CA ASN A 351 -17.11 -12.16 8.86
C ASN A 351 -18.21 -12.92 8.10
N ASN A 352 -17.88 -13.53 6.95
CA ASN A 352 -18.84 -14.18 6.05
C ASN A 352 -18.67 -15.71 5.94
N ALA A 353 -17.79 -16.33 6.73
CA ALA A 353 -17.56 -17.78 6.63
C ALA A 353 -18.62 -18.57 7.45
N LEU A 354 -19.40 -19.40 6.77
CA LEU A 354 -20.38 -20.31 7.37
C LEU A 354 -19.72 -21.52 8.05
N THR A 355 -18.53 -21.92 7.62
CA THR A 355 -17.82 -23.13 8.06
C THR A 355 -16.69 -22.83 9.04
N ILE A 356 -16.70 -23.55 10.17
CA ILE A 356 -15.66 -23.50 11.20
C ILE A 356 -14.52 -24.42 10.77
N ASN A 357 -13.36 -23.84 10.46
CA ASN A 357 -12.14 -24.63 10.27
C ASN A 357 -11.56 -25.00 11.66
N PRO A 358 -11.29 -26.29 11.96
CA PRO A 358 -10.81 -26.72 13.26
C PRO A 358 -9.44 -26.13 13.63
N ASP A 359 -8.53 -25.96 12.65
CA ASP A 359 -7.22 -25.37 12.88
C ASP A 359 -7.33 -23.88 13.21
N ILE A 360 -8.25 -23.15 12.54
CA ILE A 360 -8.53 -21.75 12.88
C ILE A 360 -9.06 -21.63 14.32
N THR A 361 -9.94 -22.55 14.72
CA THR A 361 -10.51 -22.57 16.07
C THR A 361 -9.43 -22.84 17.11
N ARG A 362 -8.62 -23.89 16.90
CA ARG A 362 -7.50 -24.23 17.78
C ARG A 362 -6.48 -23.11 17.87
N LEU A 363 -6.11 -22.49 16.75
CA LEU A 363 -5.24 -21.32 16.73
C LEU A 363 -5.85 -20.16 17.55
N GLY A 364 -7.15 -19.88 17.36
CA GLY A 364 -7.85 -18.86 18.15
C GLY A 364 -7.78 -19.14 19.65
N VAL A 365 -8.03 -20.39 20.06
CA VAL A 365 -7.90 -20.82 21.46
C VAL A 365 -6.46 -20.70 21.96
N ASN A 366 -5.46 -21.11 21.16
CA ASN A 366 -4.04 -20.99 21.52
C ASN A 366 -3.63 -19.52 21.76
N ILE A 367 -4.08 -18.59 20.91
CA ILE A 367 -3.84 -17.15 21.08
C ILE A 367 -4.43 -16.68 22.41
N LEU A 368 -5.70 -16.97 22.68
CA LEU A 368 -6.37 -16.53 23.90
C LEU A 368 -5.76 -17.15 25.16
N GLN A 369 -5.43 -18.45 25.13
CA GLN A 369 -4.74 -19.12 26.25
C GLN A 369 -3.39 -18.49 26.55
N TYR A 370 -2.59 -18.21 25.51
CA TYR A 370 -1.30 -17.55 25.70
C TYR A 370 -1.45 -16.15 26.28
N VAL A 371 -2.44 -15.38 25.79
CA VAL A 371 -2.79 -14.05 26.31
C VAL A 371 -3.15 -14.12 27.79
N VAL A 372 -4.05 -15.01 28.19
CA VAL A 372 -4.45 -15.17 29.60
C VAL A 372 -3.26 -15.52 30.47
N GLN A 373 -2.41 -16.45 30.05
CA GLN A 373 -1.23 -16.88 30.80
C GLN A 373 -0.16 -15.79 30.95
N ASN A 374 -0.12 -14.82 30.03
CA ASN A 374 0.95 -13.81 29.97
C ASN A 374 0.42 -12.37 30.08
N HIS A 375 -0.83 -12.17 30.49
CA HIS A 375 -1.52 -10.89 30.34
C HIS A 375 -0.82 -9.74 31.06
N GLU A 376 -0.26 -9.96 32.26
CA GLU A 376 0.50 -8.95 32.98
C GLU A 376 1.72 -8.48 32.18
N ARG A 377 2.51 -9.41 31.64
CA ARG A 377 3.67 -9.10 30.80
C ARG A 377 3.27 -8.37 29.51
N LEU A 378 2.14 -8.76 28.91
CA LEU A 378 1.70 -8.27 27.62
C LEU A 378 1.03 -6.88 27.71
N PHE A 379 0.28 -6.62 28.78
CA PHE A 379 -0.64 -5.47 28.86
C PHE A 379 -0.34 -4.49 30.00
N ASN A 380 0.55 -4.80 30.95
CA ASN A 380 0.96 -3.85 31.99
C ASN A 380 2.24 -3.06 31.62
N ALA A 381 2.71 -3.14 30.37
CA ALA A 381 3.87 -2.39 29.91
C ALA A 381 3.54 -0.89 29.80
N THR A 382 4.31 -0.05 30.50
CA THR A 382 4.06 1.40 30.68
C THR A 382 4.69 2.31 29.62
N SER A 383 5.38 1.77 28.60
CA SER A 383 5.98 2.63 27.56
C SER A 383 4.95 3.09 26.54
N GLU A 384 4.90 4.40 26.26
CA GLU A 384 4.03 5.00 25.24
C GLU A 384 4.17 4.33 23.87
N THR A 385 5.37 3.87 23.53
CA THR A 385 5.68 3.13 22.29
C THR A 385 4.92 1.81 22.15
N HIS A 386 4.48 1.20 23.25
CA HIS A 386 3.72 -0.05 23.23
C HIS A 386 2.21 0.19 23.23
N MET A 387 1.74 1.38 23.60
CA MET A 387 0.32 1.67 23.73
C MET A 387 -0.45 1.48 22.43
N ALA A 388 0.10 1.91 21.28
CA ALA A 388 -0.53 1.68 19.98
C ALA A 388 -0.68 0.18 19.65
N ALA A 389 0.36 -0.62 19.95
CA ALA A 389 0.33 -2.07 19.75
C ALA A 389 -0.65 -2.77 20.70
N ILE A 390 -0.71 -2.32 21.96
CA ILE A 390 -1.66 -2.81 22.98
C ILE A 390 -3.09 -2.53 22.55
N THR A 391 -3.42 -1.30 22.17
CA THR A 391 -4.76 -0.91 21.72
C THR A 391 -5.18 -1.70 20.49
N GLY A 392 -4.30 -1.80 19.49
CA GLY A 392 -4.55 -2.59 18.29
C GLY A 392 -4.74 -4.10 18.57
N ALA A 393 -3.96 -4.66 19.51
CA ALA A 393 -4.09 -6.06 19.90
C ALA A 393 -5.39 -6.31 20.67
N ARG A 394 -5.77 -5.45 21.62
CA ARG A 394 -7.03 -5.56 22.37
C ARG A 394 -8.25 -5.61 21.44
N GLY A 395 -8.30 -4.71 20.44
CA GLY A 395 -9.40 -4.70 19.46
C GLY A 395 -9.48 -6.00 18.64
N ASN A 396 -8.34 -6.51 18.19
CA ASN A 396 -8.29 -7.77 17.45
C ASN A 396 -8.64 -8.99 18.33
N LEU A 397 -8.17 -9.01 19.58
CA LEU A 397 -8.52 -10.05 20.55
C LEU A 397 -10.01 -10.04 20.90
N HIS A 398 -10.61 -8.86 21.03
CA HIS A 398 -12.05 -8.72 21.21
C HIS A 398 -12.82 -9.36 20.04
N MET A 399 -12.42 -9.05 18.79
CA MET A 399 -13.01 -9.68 17.61
C MET A 399 -12.87 -11.20 17.63
N LEU A 400 -11.70 -11.71 18.03
CA LEU A 400 -11.48 -13.16 18.15
C LEU A 400 -12.36 -13.78 19.22
N LEU A 401 -12.48 -13.16 20.38
CA LEU A 401 -13.33 -13.63 21.47
C LEU A 401 -14.80 -13.67 21.04
N MET A 402 -15.30 -12.61 20.38
CA MET A 402 -16.67 -12.56 19.86
C MET A 402 -16.91 -13.59 18.74
N TYR A 403 -15.95 -13.75 17.84
CA TYR A 403 -16.00 -14.76 16.79
C TYR A 403 -16.11 -16.17 17.39
N LEU A 404 -15.26 -16.49 18.37
CA LEU A 404 -15.30 -17.79 19.05
C LEU A 404 -16.59 -17.94 19.87
N ARG A 405 -17.09 -16.91 20.60
CA ARG A 405 -18.38 -16.99 21.33
C ARG A 405 -19.55 -17.28 20.40
N SER A 406 -19.60 -16.63 19.24
CA SER A 406 -20.72 -16.77 18.30
C SER A 406 -20.70 -18.10 17.52
N LYS A 407 -19.52 -18.60 17.16
CA LYS A 407 -19.37 -19.80 16.31
C LYS A 407 -19.03 -21.06 17.10
N TYR A 408 -18.30 -20.92 18.20
CA TYR A 408 -17.81 -22.01 19.03
C TYR A 408 -18.50 -21.98 20.41
N LYS A 409 -19.68 -22.63 20.49
CA LYS A 409 -20.58 -22.59 21.65
C LYS A 409 -20.00 -23.13 22.97
N ASN A 410 -18.82 -23.75 22.96
CA ASN A 410 -18.21 -24.44 24.11
C ASN A 410 -16.86 -23.83 24.54
N LEU A 411 -16.71 -22.50 24.52
CA LEU A 411 -15.51 -21.83 25.06
C LEU A 411 -15.22 -22.21 26.53
N THR A 412 -16.27 -22.46 27.31
CA THR A 412 -16.20 -22.89 28.71
C THR A 412 -15.52 -24.25 28.93
N GLN A 413 -15.29 -25.03 27.86
CA GLN A 413 -14.48 -26.26 27.94
C GLN A 413 -12.97 -25.97 27.93
N HIS A 414 -12.55 -24.79 27.47
CA HIS A 414 -11.14 -24.41 27.34
C HIS A 414 -10.71 -23.32 28.30
N PHE A 415 -11.67 -22.59 28.87
CA PHE A 415 -11.45 -21.48 29.79
C PHE A 415 -12.38 -21.60 30.99
N ASP A 416 -11.81 -21.54 32.19
CA ASP A 416 -12.59 -21.39 33.42
C ASP A 416 -13.15 -19.96 33.55
N SER A 417 -14.00 -19.72 34.56
CA SER A 417 -14.62 -18.42 34.79
C SER A 417 -13.60 -17.31 34.99
N THR A 418 -12.54 -17.57 35.76
CA THR A 418 -11.48 -16.59 36.06
C THR A 418 -10.72 -16.19 34.79
N GLN A 419 -10.42 -17.16 33.92
CA GLN A 419 -9.76 -16.91 32.64
C GLN A 419 -10.64 -16.13 31.67
N LEU A 420 -11.95 -16.39 31.67
CA LEU A 420 -12.92 -15.62 30.89
C LEU A 420 -13.02 -14.18 31.41
N ASP A 421 -13.04 -13.97 32.72
CA ASP A 421 -13.03 -12.64 33.33
C ASP A 421 -11.78 -11.84 32.94
N ILE A 422 -10.60 -12.48 32.93
CA ILE A 422 -9.35 -11.84 32.46
C ILE A 422 -9.49 -11.41 30.99
N LEU A 423 -10.02 -12.28 30.11
CA LEU A 423 -10.23 -11.95 28.70
C LEU A 423 -11.22 -10.79 28.52
N ASP A 424 -12.31 -10.80 29.28
CA ASP A 424 -13.28 -9.72 29.28
C ASP A 424 -12.64 -8.41 29.79
N CYS A 425 -11.84 -8.44 30.85
CA CYS A 425 -11.08 -7.26 31.32
C CYS A 425 -10.09 -6.72 30.28
N ILE A 426 -9.31 -7.59 29.63
CA ILE A 426 -8.35 -7.18 28.58
C ILE A 426 -9.07 -6.51 27.40
N THR A 427 -10.28 -6.97 27.09
CA THR A 427 -11.05 -6.50 25.93
C THR A 427 -12.09 -5.42 26.28
N ALA A 428 -12.40 -5.17 27.56
CA ALA A 428 -13.42 -4.22 28.01
C ALA A 428 -13.08 -2.76 27.71
N SER A 429 -11.80 -2.39 27.68
CA SER A 429 -11.36 -1.03 27.39
C SER A 429 -11.43 -0.66 25.89
N CYS A 430 -11.91 -1.56 25.03
CA CYS A 430 -12.17 -1.24 23.63
C CYS A 430 -13.42 -0.38 23.50
N ALA A 431 -13.29 0.93 23.75
CA ALA A 431 -14.11 1.90 23.02
C ALA A 431 -13.86 1.64 21.53
N ALA A 432 -14.92 1.40 20.78
CA ALA A 432 -14.86 0.89 19.42
C ALA A 432 -14.03 1.80 18.48
N GLU A 433 -12.73 1.52 18.35
CA GLU A 433 -11.92 1.95 17.22
C GLU A 433 -11.54 0.72 16.39
N TYR A 434 -12.48 0.36 15.51
CA TYR A 434 -12.28 -0.61 14.46
C TYR A 434 -11.14 -0.13 13.55
N SER A 435 -9.93 -0.64 13.77
CA SER A 435 -8.83 -0.49 12.84
C SER A 435 -8.44 -1.86 12.28
N MET A 436 -8.30 -1.91 10.95
CA MET A 436 -7.61 -2.91 10.10
C MET A 436 -8.43 -3.67 9.06
N ASP A 437 -9.72 -3.34 8.85
CA ASP A 437 -10.36 -3.53 7.54
C ASP A 437 -11.22 -2.28 7.29
N PHE A 438 -10.82 -1.41 6.35
CA PHE A 438 -11.64 -0.29 5.89
C PHE A 438 -12.91 -0.88 5.24
N ARG A 439 -13.93 -1.14 6.05
CA ARG A 439 -15.30 -1.30 5.58
C ARG A 439 -15.85 0.12 5.48
N THR A 440 -16.43 0.46 4.34
CA THR A 440 -17.10 1.74 4.11
C THR A 440 -18.07 2.07 5.25
N SER A 441 -18.77 1.05 5.79
CA SER A 441 -19.66 1.13 6.95
C SER A 441 -19.02 1.60 8.27
N ASP A 442 -17.70 1.50 8.47
CA ASP A 442 -17.04 1.99 9.69
C ASP A 442 -16.62 3.46 9.56
N LEU A 443 -16.28 3.91 8.34
CA LEU A 443 -16.13 5.33 8.04
C LEU A 443 -17.47 6.06 8.18
N HIS A 444 -18.58 5.42 7.78
CA HIS A 444 -19.94 5.91 8.01
C HIS A 444 -20.22 6.20 9.47
N LYS A 445 -19.86 5.27 10.37
CA LYS A 445 -20.03 5.44 11.83
C LYS A 445 -19.15 6.54 12.42
N GLN A 446 -17.91 6.70 11.93
CA GLN A 446 -17.02 7.75 12.40
C GLN A 446 -17.56 9.15 12.05
N VAL A 447 -17.97 9.34 10.81
CA VAL A 447 -18.61 10.60 10.36
C VAL A 447 -19.91 10.84 11.15
N ALA A 448 -20.72 9.80 11.37
CA ALA A 448 -21.93 9.90 12.18
C ALA A 448 -21.64 10.33 13.63
N SER A 449 -20.60 9.78 14.26
CA SER A 449 -20.18 10.11 15.63
C SER A 449 -19.72 11.57 15.75
N VAL A 450 -18.93 12.05 14.79
CA VAL A 450 -18.49 13.46 14.75
C VAL A 450 -19.69 14.39 14.60
N LEU A 451 -20.64 14.06 13.72
CA LEU A 451 -21.86 14.84 13.54
C LEU A 451 -22.73 14.85 14.81
N GLN A 452 -22.85 13.72 15.50
CA GLN A 452 -23.56 13.64 16.79
C GLN A 452 -22.88 14.47 17.87
N ALA A 453 -21.54 14.48 17.92
CA ALA A 453 -20.77 15.27 18.89
C ALA A 453 -21.00 16.79 18.72
N VAL A 454 -21.30 17.26 17.50
CA VAL A 454 -21.68 18.65 17.22
C VAL A 454 -23.20 18.89 17.27
N GLY A 455 -23.96 17.97 17.86
CA GLY A 455 -25.40 18.10 18.08
C GLY A 455 -26.26 17.82 16.83
N VAL A 456 -25.71 17.17 15.82
CA VAL A 456 -26.44 16.78 14.61
C VAL A 456 -26.88 15.33 14.70
N GLU A 457 -28.19 15.10 14.82
CA GLU A 457 -28.77 13.76 14.76
C GLU A 457 -28.62 13.16 13.36
N THR A 458 -28.13 11.92 13.30
CA THR A 458 -27.87 11.17 12.07
C THR A 458 -28.54 9.80 12.12
N GLN A 459 -28.88 9.27 10.94
CA GLN A 459 -29.32 7.88 10.76
C GLN A 459 -28.44 7.22 9.70
N ASN A 460 -27.92 6.03 10.01
CA ASN A 460 -26.98 5.31 9.15
C ASN A 460 -27.71 4.31 8.26
N GLU A 461 -27.21 4.13 7.03
CA GLU A 461 -27.67 3.09 6.08
C GLU A 461 -29.21 3.09 5.93
N VAL A 462 -29.77 4.26 5.59
CA VAL A 462 -31.22 4.44 5.48
C VAL A 462 -31.67 4.19 4.04
N PRO A 463 -32.63 3.28 3.80
CA PRO A 463 -33.19 3.10 2.47
C PRO A 463 -34.09 4.28 2.10
N ILE A 464 -33.78 4.95 0.99
CA ILE A 464 -34.61 6.01 0.38
C ILE A 464 -34.84 5.65 -1.10
N GLY A 465 -36.05 5.19 -1.41
CA GLY A 465 -36.37 4.69 -2.75
C GLY A 465 -35.52 3.46 -3.12
N PRO A 466 -34.92 3.40 -4.32
CA PRO A 466 -34.07 2.28 -4.72
C PRO A 466 -32.63 2.37 -4.17
N HIS A 467 -32.29 3.42 -3.40
CA HIS A 467 -30.94 3.69 -2.93
C HIS A 467 -30.81 3.42 -1.43
N MET A 468 -29.62 2.96 -1.02
CA MET A 468 -29.19 2.95 0.37
C MET A 468 -28.34 4.19 0.59
N CYS A 469 -28.78 5.09 1.46
CA CYS A 469 -28.05 6.31 1.77
C CYS A 469 -27.14 6.09 2.98
N ASP A 470 -25.88 6.51 2.88
CA ASP A 470 -24.86 6.32 3.91
C ASP A 470 -25.26 6.97 5.24
N LEU A 471 -25.51 8.29 5.24
CA LEU A 471 -26.06 9.03 6.38
C LEU A 471 -27.22 9.94 5.96
N VAL A 472 -28.27 9.96 6.78
CA VAL A 472 -29.44 10.83 6.58
C VAL A 472 -29.64 11.75 7.78
N LEU A 473 -29.65 13.06 7.52
CA LEU A 473 -29.92 14.11 8.49
C LEU A 473 -31.38 14.51 8.35
N LYS A 474 -32.30 13.69 8.89
CA LYS A 474 -33.75 13.79 8.63
C LYS A 474 -34.32 15.19 8.85
N ARG A 475 -33.94 15.86 9.94
CA ARG A 475 -34.44 17.22 10.27
C ARG A 475 -34.02 18.27 9.23
N LYS A 476 -32.89 18.04 8.56
CA LYS A 476 -32.32 18.95 7.55
C LYS A 476 -32.63 18.54 6.12
N LYS A 477 -33.25 17.36 5.90
CA LYS A 477 -33.49 16.76 4.57
C LYS A 477 -32.20 16.65 3.73
N VAL A 478 -31.07 16.36 4.39
CA VAL A 478 -29.76 16.19 3.74
C VAL A 478 -29.34 14.73 3.80
N VAL A 479 -28.77 14.24 2.70
CA VAL A 479 -28.03 12.98 2.64
C VAL A 479 -26.54 13.32 2.58
N VAL A 480 -25.73 12.61 3.37
CA VAL A 480 -24.28 12.70 3.33
C VAL A 480 -23.77 11.37 2.81
N GLU A 481 -23.22 11.39 1.59
CA GLU A 481 -22.52 10.26 0.98
C GLU A 481 -21.06 10.26 1.46
N ILE A 482 -20.53 9.09 1.79
CA ILE A 482 -19.20 8.94 2.36
C ILE A 482 -18.40 8.00 1.48
N ASP A 483 -17.59 8.61 0.62
CA ASP A 483 -16.70 7.89 -0.26
C ASP A 483 -15.51 7.32 0.52
N GLY A 484 -15.45 5.99 0.62
CA GLY A 484 -14.31 5.30 1.17
C GLY A 484 -13.06 5.44 0.28
N PRO A 485 -11.87 5.09 0.78
CA PRO A 485 -10.62 5.16 0.01
C PRO A 485 -10.61 4.34 -1.29
N TYR A 486 -11.59 3.44 -1.47
CA TYR A 486 -11.79 2.64 -2.69
C TYR A 486 -12.69 3.31 -3.75
N HIS A 487 -13.31 4.45 -3.43
CA HIS A 487 -14.21 5.18 -4.33
C HIS A 487 -13.47 6.25 -5.15
N PHE A 488 -12.27 6.64 -4.72
CA PHE A 488 -11.43 7.59 -5.44
C PHE A 488 -10.82 6.92 -6.69
N GLN A 489 -11.06 7.53 -7.84
CA GLN A 489 -10.41 7.16 -9.09
C GLN A 489 -8.94 7.59 -9.03
N THR A 490 -8.03 6.66 -9.29
CA THR A 490 -6.61 6.97 -9.54
C THR A 490 -6.37 7.05 -11.04
N ALA A 491 -5.43 7.87 -11.50
CA ALA A 491 -5.09 7.99 -12.92
C ALA A 491 -4.66 6.64 -13.55
N LEU A 492 -4.23 5.69 -12.73
CA LEU A 492 -3.84 4.33 -13.12
C LEU A 492 -5.01 3.36 -13.29
N ASN A 493 -6.25 3.76 -12.99
CA ASN A 493 -7.44 2.94 -13.13
C ASN A 493 -8.70 3.78 -13.49
N PRO A 494 -8.74 4.38 -14.69
CA PRO A 494 -9.93 5.06 -15.18
C PRO A 494 -11.04 4.02 -15.41
N ARG A 495 -12.27 4.33 -14.97
CA ARG A 495 -13.45 3.51 -15.29
C ARG A 495 -13.81 3.60 -16.76
#